data_AF-A0A1G9NBZ7-F1
#
_entry.id   AF-A0A1G9NBZ7-F1
#
_cell.length_a   1.000
_cell.length_b   1.000
_cell.length_c   1.000
_cell.angle_alpha   90.00
_cell.angle_beta   90.00
_cell.angle_gamma   90.00
#
_symmetry.space_group_name_H-M   'P 1'
#
loop_
_entity.id
_entity.type
_entity.pdbx_description
1 polymer ?
#
loop_
_entity_poly.entity_id
_entity_poly.type
_entity_poly.pdbx_seq_one_letter_code
_entity_poly.pdbx_strand_id
1 'polypeptide(L)'
;MNQNISTAGQQPLFCGRNPAGISRQYSFSVLTDAIPVWTPSAQKCIHLTAIQASAPLGVTITLSSSGKSFLALRISEPAAAISHAFPSACRLNRGDAVFIRTADEERACETFGAVTAEQVAFNSRSDFTNAANAAGLPDRQLAALSSGLLIATRGRIVLTYHMAPAALDRLQIESVRLKFYCRLALTLAVGTSAMTLYWRPDTAADWIELQQASLSLIGTLNYLTTPLERDITQEVLAAANPWEVIGSLQTSFSGAHTGLGIGNSIQLDAVEVEICATAINEITLFGFET
;
A
#
# COMPACT_ATOMS: atom_id res chain seq x y z
N MET A 1 36.74 63.69 -9.96
CA MET A 1 35.74 62.94 -10.75
C MET A 1 34.91 62.17 -9.73
N ASN A 2 33.61 62.41 -9.46
CA ASN A 2 32.52 63.04 -10.24
C ASN A 2 32.33 62.36 -11.62
N GLN A 3 31.16 61.78 -11.99
CA GLN A 3 29.80 61.87 -11.40
C GLN A 3 28.96 60.58 -11.56
N ASN A 4 28.01 60.36 -10.62
CA ASN A 4 26.59 59.95 -10.68
C ASN A 4 26.02 59.18 -11.90
N ILE A 5 25.03 58.28 -11.72
CA ILE A 5 23.57 58.54 -11.62
C ILE A 5 22.92 57.27 -10.97
N SER A 6 22.26 57.22 -9.80
CA SER A 6 20.94 57.75 -9.37
C SER A 6 19.75 57.27 -10.26
N THR A 7 18.52 56.92 -9.85
CA THR A 7 17.73 56.83 -8.60
C THR A 7 16.41 56.11 -9.00
N ALA A 8 15.52 55.54 -8.17
CA ALA A 8 15.32 55.41 -6.71
C ALA A 8 14.40 54.18 -6.46
N GLY A 9 13.87 54.00 -5.24
CA GLY A 9 12.46 53.54 -5.11
C GLY A 9 12.16 52.10 -4.68
N GLN A 10 12.73 51.62 -3.56
CA GLN A 10 11.92 51.06 -2.46
C GLN A 10 12.78 50.97 -1.19
N GLN A 11 12.17 51.26 -0.05
CA GLN A 11 12.83 51.20 1.26
C GLN A 11 13.25 49.75 1.56
N PRO A 12 14.29 49.51 2.38
CA PRO A 12 14.33 48.25 3.11
C PRO A 12 13.06 48.19 3.95
N LEU A 13 12.12 47.33 3.57
CA LEU A 13 10.92 47.09 4.37
C LEU A 13 11.40 46.65 5.74
N PHE A 14 11.13 47.49 6.75
CA PHE A 14 11.48 47.18 8.12
C PHE A 14 10.89 45.82 8.46
N CYS A 15 11.74 44.85 8.78
CA CYS A 15 11.33 43.63 9.44
C CYS A 15 10.78 44.01 10.82
N GLY A 16 9.49 44.34 10.85
CA GLY A 16 8.71 44.51 12.07
C GLY A 16 8.76 43.19 12.83
N ARG A 17 9.66 43.13 13.82
CA ARG A 17 9.90 41.95 14.65
C ARG A 17 8.72 41.75 15.60
N ASN A 18 7.59 41.28 15.08
CA ASN A 18 6.48 40.82 15.90
C ASN A 18 6.94 39.56 16.67
N PRO A 19 6.99 39.60 18.00
CA PRO A 19 7.38 38.44 18.80
C PRO A 19 6.23 37.42 18.87
N ALA A 20 6.57 36.14 18.95
CA ALA A 20 5.66 34.98 18.89
C ALA A 20 5.00 34.73 17.52
N GLY A 21 5.82 34.29 16.55
CA GLY A 21 5.30 33.57 15.39
C GLY A 21 4.71 32.21 15.81
N ILE A 22 3.54 31.89 15.30
CA ILE A 22 2.85 30.61 15.48
C ILE A 22 3.30 29.67 14.35
N SER A 23 3.72 28.46 14.71
CA SER A 23 3.88 27.33 13.81
C SER A 23 2.80 26.30 14.10
N ARG A 24 2.19 25.74 13.06
CA ARG A 24 1.19 24.67 13.15
C ARG A 24 1.55 23.56 12.18
N GLN A 25 1.98 22.41 12.70
CA GLN A 25 2.29 21.22 11.90
C GLN A 25 1.13 20.22 11.96
N TYR A 26 0.82 19.61 10.82
CA TYR A 26 -0.19 18.55 10.68
C TYR A 26 0.38 17.44 9.80
N SER A 27 0.01 16.20 10.15
CA SER A 27 0.22 15.01 9.33
C SER A 27 -1.15 14.43 9.00
N PHE A 28 -1.38 14.06 7.73
CA PHE A 28 -2.70 13.67 7.22
C PHE A 28 -2.59 12.82 5.96
N SER A 29 -3.49 11.86 5.83
CA SER A 29 -3.64 11.01 4.64
C SER A 29 -4.32 11.76 3.48
N VAL A 30 -4.95 11.05 2.55
CA VAL A 30 -5.88 11.64 1.57
C VAL A 30 -7.03 12.35 2.28
N LEU A 31 -7.30 13.60 1.90
CA LEU A 31 -8.35 14.47 2.43
C LEU A 31 -9.25 14.97 1.29
N THR A 32 -10.22 14.14 0.91
CA THR A 32 -11.22 14.46 -0.13
C THR A 32 -12.06 15.68 0.26
N ASP A 33 -12.40 15.79 1.55
CA ASP A 33 -13.14 16.91 2.12
C ASP A 33 -12.20 17.93 2.78
N ALA A 34 -12.63 19.20 2.80
CA ALA A 34 -11.85 20.28 3.38
C ALA A 34 -11.95 20.30 4.92
N ILE A 35 -10.86 19.98 5.62
CA ILE A 35 -10.80 19.99 7.09
C ILE A 35 -10.17 21.28 7.62
N PRO A 36 -10.66 21.84 8.76
CA PRO A 36 -10.05 23.02 9.37
C PRO A 36 -8.72 22.64 10.04
N VAL A 37 -7.63 23.28 9.63
CA VAL A 37 -6.32 23.14 10.27
C VAL A 37 -6.07 24.27 11.27
N TRP A 38 -6.33 25.53 10.91
CA TRP A 38 -6.12 26.67 11.80
C TRP A 38 -7.36 27.55 11.89
N THR A 39 -8.05 27.49 13.03
CA THR A 39 -9.10 28.44 13.42
C THR A 39 -8.50 29.53 14.31
N PRO A 40 -8.70 30.83 14.02
CA PRO A 40 -8.15 31.90 14.85
C PRO A 40 -8.86 31.99 16.22
N SER A 41 -8.18 32.60 17.20
CA SER A 41 -8.84 33.05 18.43
C SER A 41 -10.02 33.98 18.11
N ALA A 42 -11.03 34.03 19.00
CA ALA A 42 -12.20 34.90 18.82
C ALA A 42 -11.81 36.35 18.49
N GLN A 43 -12.46 36.91 17.46
CA GLN A 43 -12.24 38.26 16.92
C GLN A 43 -10.85 38.55 16.28
N LYS A 44 -9.95 37.56 16.18
CA LYS A 44 -8.65 37.72 15.49
C LYS A 44 -8.71 37.35 14.01
N CYS A 45 -7.70 37.81 13.27
CA CYS A 45 -7.39 37.45 11.88
C CYS A 45 -6.12 36.58 11.85
N ILE A 46 -6.04 35.62 10.94
CA ILE A 46 -4.78 34.89 10.66
C ILE A 46 -3.95 35.68 9.66
N HIS A 47 -2.66 35.80 9.93
CA HIS A 47 -1.64 36.35 9.03
C HIS A 47 -0.62 35.24 8.69
N LEU A 48 -0.81 34.54 7.56
CA LEU A 48 0.11 33.50 7.09
C LEU A 48 1.35 34.13 6.46
N THR A 49 2.54 33.75 6.91
CA THR A 49 3.83 34.29 6.44
C THR A 49 4.60 33.29 5.57
N ALA A 50 4.50 32.00 5.86
CA ALA A 50 5.05 30.93 5.03
C ALA A 50 4.28 29.63 5.23
N ILE A 51 4.44 28.71 4.29
CA ILE A 51 3.93 27.34 4.35
C ILE A 51 5.02 26.40 3.87
N GLN A 52 5.19 25.28 4.55
CA GLN A 52 5.98 24.15 4.07
C GLN A 52 5.07 22.93 3.95
N ALA A 53 5.17 22.17 2.87
CA ALA A 53 4.47 20.92 2.68
C ALA A 53 5.44 19.84 2.21
N SER A 54 5.23 18.58 2.60
CA SER A 54 5.99 17.46 2.04
C SER A 54 5.11 16.22 1.89
N ALA A 55 5.38 15.43 0.87
CA ALA A 55 4.63 14.22 0.58
C ALA A 55 5.58 13.13 0.05
N PRO A 56 5.40 11.85 0.44
CA PRO A 56 6.15 10.72 -0.10
C PRO A 56 5.74 10.34 -1.52
N LEU A 57 4.53 10.71 -1.98
CA LEU A 57 4.02 10.49 -3.35
C LEU A 57 3.47 11.82 -3.91
N GLY A 58 3.17 11.87 -5.21
CA GLY A 58 2.55 13.04 -5.84
C GLY A 58 1.19 13.41 -5.23
N VAL A 59 0.97 14.71 -5.01
CA VAL A 59 -0.29 15.26 -4.47
C VAL A 59 -0.43 16.76 -4.73
N THR A 60 -1.66 17.24 -4.95
CA THR A 60 -2.02 18.66 -4.91
C THR A 60 -2.66 19.00 -3.55
N ILE A 61 -1.92 19.67 -2.67
CA ILE A 61 -2.43 20.18 -1.40
C ILE A 61 -3.06 21.56 -1.61
N THR A 62 -4.37 21.70 -1.38
CA THR A 62 -5.09 22.96 -1.55
C THR A 62 -5.45 23.58 -0.21
N LEU A 63 -5.09 24.85 -0.01
CA LEU A 63 -5.57 25.66 1.12
C LEU A 63 -6.73 26.55 0.70
N SER A 64 -7.73 26.62 1.57
CA SER A 64 -8.93 27.43 1.37
C SER A 64 -9.36 28.13 2.66
N SER A 65 -10.13 29.20 2.51
CA SER A 65 -10.72 29.95 3.61
C SER A 65 -12.07 30.51 3.16
N SER A 66 -13.10 30.44 4.03
CA SER A 66 -14.47 30.81 3.69
C SER A 66 -14.98 30.22 2.36
N GLY A 67 -14.67 28.94 2.12
CA GLY A 67 -15.03 28.19 0.90
C GLY A 67 -14.24 28.56 -0.36
N LYS A 68 -13.28 29.49 -0.30
CA LYS A 68 -12.47 29.92 -1.45
C LYS A 68 -11.04 29.40 -1.33
N SER A 69 -10.56 28.70 -2.36
CA SER A 69 -9.16 28.30 -2.44
C SER A 69 -8.28 29.53 -2.69
N PHE A 70 -7.16 29.64 -1.97
CA PHE A 70 -6.22 30.76 -2.11
C PHE A 70 -4.77 30.32 -2.39
N LEU A 71 -4.45 29.05 -2.18
CA LEU A 71 -3.16 28.45 -2.56
C LEU A 71 -3.36 26.98 -2.94
N ALA A 72 -2.62 26.51 -3.94
CA ALA A 72 -2.43 25.10 -4.23
C ALA A 72 -0.94 24.81 -4.33
N LEU A 73 -0.48 23.76 -3.64
CA LEU A 73 0.89 23.27 -3.63
C LEU A 73 0.91 21.90 -4.29
N ARG A 74 1.44 21.81 -5.51
CA ARG A 74 1.57 20.54 -6.23
C ARG A 74 2.94 19.95 -5.97
N ILE A 75 2.99 18.86 -5.22
CA ILE A 75 4.17 18.02 -5.02
C ILE A 75 4.11 16.94 -6.10
N SER A 76 5.15 16.82 -6.93
CA SER A 76 5.21 15.89 -8.07
C SER A 76 6.39 14.93 -8.04
N GLU A 77 7.27 15.05 -7.04
CA GLU A 77 8.42 14.17 -6.85
C GLU A 77 8.27 13.47 -5.49
N PRO A 78 8.44 12.13 -5.43
CA PRO A 78 8.41 11.37 -4.19
C PRO A 78 9.37 11.93 -3.14
N ALA A 79 8.89 12.02 -1.90
CA ALA A 79 9.60 12.57 -0.73
C ALA A 79 10.05 14.04 -0.84
N ALA A 80 9.60 14.79 -1.86
CA ALA A 80 9.94 16.21 -1.98
C ALA A 80 9.23 17.08 -0.92
N ALA A 81 9.89 18.18 -0.57
CA ALA A 81 9.33 19.23 0.29
C ALA A 81 9.28 20.56 -0.48
N ILE A 82 8.11 21.19 -0.50
CA ILE A 82 7.89 22.52 -1.06
C ILE A 82 7.78 23.52 0.07
N SER A 83 8.50 24.63 -0.03
CA SER A 83 8.36 25.78 0.86
C SER A 83 7.93 27.01 0.07
N HIS A 84 6.89 27.69 0.55
CA HIS A 84 6.35 28.90 -0.04
C HIS A 84 6.29 30.00 1.03
N ALA A 85 7.19 30.98 0.93
CA ALA A 85 7.14 32.20 1.73
C ALA A 85 6.32 33.27 0.99
N PHE A 86 5.37 33.90 1.68
CA PHE A 86 4.60 34.99 1.08
C PHE A 86 5.41 36.31 1.13
N PRO A 87 5.48 37.09 0.03
CA PRO A 87 6.20 38.38 0.01
C PRO A 87 5.66 39.41 1.03
N SER A 88 4.40 39.25 1.42
CA SER A 88 3.75 39.95 2.54
C SER A 88 2.76 38.99 3.19
N ALA A 89 2.52 39.11 4.50
CA ALA A 89 1.68 38.16 5.21
C ALA A 89 0.26 38.10 4.62
N CYS A 90 -0.15 36.91 4.15
CA CYS A 90 -1.47 36.65 3.61
C CYS A 90 -2.48 36.75 4.77
N ARG A 91 -3.27 37.84 4.77
CA ARG A 91 -4.25 38.14 5.80
C ARG A 91 -5.61 37.55 5.44
N LEU A 92 -6.13 36.68 6.29
CA LEU A 92 -7.51 36.17 6.20
C LEU A 92 -8.49 37.10 6.95
N ASN A 93 -9.79 36.94 6.72
CA ASN A 93 -10.79 37.76 7.42
C ASN A 93 -10.86 37.40 8.91
N ARG A 94 -11.48 38.26 9.70
CA ARG A 94 -11.69 38.04 11.13
C ARG A 94 -12.59 36.83 11.37
N GLY A 95 -12.09 35.85 12.10
CA GLY A 95 -12.80 34.59 12.40
C GLY A 95 -12.69 33.51 11.32
N ASP A 96 -12.13 33.81 10.15
CA ASP A 96 -11.97 32.83 9.07
C ASP A 96 -10.88 31.82 9.40
N ALA A 97 -11.20 30.52 9.29
CA ALA A 97 -10.23 29.44 9.44
C ALA A 97 -9.49 29.13 8.13
N VAL A 98 -8.30 28.55 8.25
CA VAL A 98 -7.60 27.85 7.17
C VAL A 98 -8.11 26.41 7.11
N PHE A 99 -8.56 26.00 5.93
CA PHE A 99 -8.93 24.63 5.61
C PHE A 99 -7.94 24.02 4.62
N ILE A 100 -7.72 22.71 4.72
CA ILE A 100 -6.89 21.92 3.81
C ILE A 100 -7.72 20.80 3.18
N ARG A 101 -7.45 20.51 1.91
CA ARG A 101 -7.87 19.29 1.21
C ARG A 101 -6.77 18.84 0.26
N THR A 102 -6.78 17.58 -0.14
CA THR A 102 -5.92 17.07 -1.21
C THR A 102 -6.69 17.01 -2.55
N ALA A 103 -5.96 16.71 -3.62
CA ALA A 103 -6.44 16.33 -4.94
C ALA A 103 -5.25 15.73 -5.72
N ASP A 104 -5.52 15.12 -6.86
CA ASP A 104 -4.52 14.56 -7.78
C ASP A 104 -3.53 13.58 -7.08
N GLU A 105 -4.05 12.80 -6.14
CA GLU A 105 -3.27 11.90 -5.28
C GLU A 105 -2.69 10.72 -6.08
N GLU A 106 -1.37 10.57 -6.02
CA GLU A 106 -0.68 9.41 -6.55
C GLU A 106 -0.75 8.23 -5.56
N ARG A 107 -0.91 7.03 -6.11
CA ARG A 107 -0.99 5.76 -5.39
C ARG A 107 0.21 4.90 -5.80
N ALA A 108 0.99 4.46 -4.82
CA ALA A 108 2.01 3.45 -5.05
C ALA A 108 1.36 2.07 -4.98
N CYS A 109 1.59 1.22 -5.98
CA CYS A 109 1.24 -0.19 -5.94
C CYS A 109 2.47 -1.01 -6.33
N GLU A 110 2.89 -1.92 -5.46
CA GLU A 110 4.03 -2.81 -5.67
C GLU A 110 3.57 -4.26 -5.61
N THR A 111 4.11 -5.11 -6.49
CA THR A 111 3.83 -6.54 -6.55
C THR A 111 5.05 -7.35 -6.16
N PHE A 112 4.88 -8.24 -5.19
CA PHE A 112 5.96 -9.06 -4.64
C PHE A 112 5.71 -10.53 -4.93
N GLY A 113 6.72 -11.17 -5.51
CA GLY A 113 6.81 -12.62 -5.57
C GLY A 113 7.40 -13.19 -4.28
N ALA A 114 7.20 -14.49 -4.05
CA ALA A 114 7.84 -15.18 -2.93
C ALA A 114 9.36 -15.28 -3.14
N VAL A 115 10.15 -15.13 -2.08
CA VAL A 115 11.61 -15.35 -2.12
C VAL A 115 11.94 -16.85 -2.04
N THR A 116 11.16 -17.59 -1.26
CA THR A 116 11.27 -19.05 -1.16
C THR A 116 9.91 -19.71 -1.29
N ALA A 117 9.91 -20.91 -1.89
CA ALA A 117 8.76 -21.80 -1.95
C ALA A 117 9.22 -23.18 -1.46
N GLU A 118 8.89 -23.48 -0.20
CA GLU A 118 9.37 -24.65 0.51
C GLU A 118 8.29 -25.72 0.64
N GLN A 119 8.67 -26.97 0.45
CA GLN A 119 7.77 -28.09 0.53
C GLN A 119 7.70 -28.63 1.96
N VAL A 120 6.50 -28.61 2.57
CA VAL A 120 6.29 -29.08 3.95
C VAL A 120 5.31 -30.26 3.98
N ALA A 121 5.40 -31.09 5.02
CA ALA A 121 4.50 -32.22 5.20
C ALA A 121 3.06 -31.75 5.47
N PHE A 122 2.11 -32.26 4.70
CA PHE A 122 0.68 -32.06 4.88
C PHE A 122 0.01 -33.41 5.12
N ASN A 123 -0.57 -33.61 6.31
CA ASN A 123 -1.06 -34.91 6.78
C ASN A 123 -0.01 -36.02 6.59
N SER A 124 1.19 -35.76 7.14
CA SER A 124 2.38 -36.63 7.17
C SER A 124 3.03 -36.96 5.80
N ARG A 125 2.70 -36.23 4.73
CA ARG A 125 3.25 -36.49 3.40
C ARG A 125 3.45 -35.23 2.57
N SER A 126 4.41 -35.25 1.65
CA SER A 126 4.62 -34.16 0.71
C SER A 126 5.10 -34.68 -0.64
N ASP A 127 4.23 -34.62 -1.65
CA ASP A 127 4.43 -35.18 -2.99
C ASP A 127 4.51 -34.13 -4.12
N PHE A 128 4.64 -32.85 -3.81
CA PHE A 128 4.90 -31.84 -4.84
C PHE A 128 6.28 -32.10 -5.46
N THR A 129 6.38 -31.85 -6.76
CA THR A 129 7.63 -31.82 -7.51
C THR A 129 7.93 -30.38 -7.89
N ASN A 130 9.22 -30.03 -7.95
CA ASN A 130 9.71 -28.70 -8.30
C ASN A 130 9.07 -27.57 -7.45
N ALA A 131 8.89 -27.78 -6.13
CA ALA A 131 8.25 -26.80 -5.25
C ALA A 131 8.89 -25.40 -5.31
N ALA A 132 10.21 -25.33 -5.49
CA ALA A 132 10.98 -24.10 -5.63
C ALA A 132 10.60 -23.28 -6.89
N ASN A 133 9.99 -23.89 -7.91
CA ASN A 133 9.51 -23.17 -9.08
C ASN A 133 8.37 -22.20 -8.73
N ALA A 134 7.66 -22.43 -7.63
CA ALA A 134 6.59 -21.53 -7.16
C ALA A 134 7.10 -20.25 -6.47
N ALA A 135 8.42 -20.02 -6.44
CA ALA A 135 9.02 -18.77 -5.96
C ALA A 135 9.13 -17.75 -7.09
N GLY A 136 9.13 -16.47 -6.73
CA GLY A 136 9.13 -15.34 -7.65
C GLY A 136 7.72 -14.91 -8.07
N LEU A 137 7.67 -14.22 -9.21
CA LEU A 137 6.46 -13.81 -9.91
C LEU A 137 6.08 -14.88 -10.95
N PRO A 138 4.81 -15.00 -11.36
CA PRO A 138 4.36 -16.02 -12.31
C PRO A 138 5.08 -15.93 -13.66
N ASP A 139 5.81 -16.99 -14.01
CA ASP A 139 6.56 -17.11 -15.26
C ASP A 139 6.24 -18.39 -16.06
N ARG A 140 5.26 -19.17 -15.58
CA ARG A 140 4.82 -20.50 -16.04
C ARG A 140 5.73 -21.67 -15.62
N GLN A 141 6.65 -21.48 -14.69
CA GLN A 141 7.38 -22.57 -14.06
C GLN A 141 6.54 -23.19 -12.93
N LEU A 142 5.90 -24.32 -13.24
CA LEU A 142 4.94 -24.92 -12.31
C LEU A 142 5.60 -25.87 -11.31
N ALA A 143 5.38 -25.61 -10.02
CA ALA A 143 5.38 -26.68 -9.02
C ALA A 143 4.17 -27.59 -9.24
N ALA A 144 4.36 -28.91 -9.19
CA ALA A 144 3.34 -29.87 -9.58
C ALA A 144 3.18 -31.05 -8.61
N LEU A 145 1.96 -31.22 -8.11
CA LEU A 145 1.50 -32.43 -7.44
C LEU A 145 0.71 -33.24 -8.49
N SER A 146 1.19 -34.42 -8.83
CA SER A 146 0.55 -35.30 -9.82
C SER A 146 0.06 -36.59 -9.15
N SER A 147 -1.03 -37.17 -9.65
CA SER A 147 -1.49 -38.49 -9.21
C SER A 147 -0.83 -39.61 -10.02
N GLY A 148 -0.08 -40.46 -9.31
CA GLY A 148 0.47 -41.71 -9.86
C GLY A 148 -0.51 -42.87 -9.73
N LEU A 149 -0.18 -43.99 -10.38
CA LEU A 149 -0.96 -45.24 -10.30
C LEU A 149 -1.25 -45.64 -8.85
N LEU A 150 -2.55 -45.70 -8.52
CA LEU A 150 -3.12 -46.29 -7.30
C LEU A 150 -2.71 -45.68 -5.95
N ILE A 151 -2.11 -44.48 -5.91
CA ILE A 151 -1.64 -43.85 -4.67
C ILE A 151 -2.19 -42.42 -4.53
N ALA A 152 -2.92 -42.16 -3.45
CA ALA A 152 -3.38 -40.82 -3.07
C ALA A 152 -2.19 -39.91 -2.73
N THR A 153 -1.94 -38.88 -3.55
CA THR A 153 -0.86 -37.90 -3.36
C THR A 153 -1.35 -36.62 -2.68
N ARG A 154 -0.50 -36.01 -1.85
CA ARG A 154 -0.80 -34.78 -1.10
C ARG A 154 0.46 -33.99 -0.77
N GLY A 155 0.32 -32.70 -0.51
CA GLY A 155 1.41 -31.88 0.02
C GLY A 155 0.97 -30.46 0.33
N ARG A 156 1.94 -29.67 0.82
CA ARG A 156 1.80 -28.23 1.01
C ARG A 156 3.10 -27.55 0.58
N ILE A 157 2.96 -26.43 -0.12
CA ILE A 157 4.03 -25.47 -0.38
C ILE A 157 3.78 -24.27 0.55
N VAL A 158 4.80 -23.86 1.30
CA VAL A 158 4.83 -22.62 2.08
C VAL A 158 5.68 -21.62 1.34
N LEU A 159 5.15 -20.41 1.15
CA LEU A 159 5.83 -19.33 0.45
C LEU A 159 6.16 -18.22 1.44
N THR A 160 7.40 -17.74 1.38
CA THR A 160 7.92 -16.67 2.26
C THR A 160 8.36 -15.49 1.42
N TYR A 161 8.07 -14.28 1.89
CA TYR A 161 8.28 -13.04 1.16
C TYR A 161 9.34 -12.17 1.84
N HIS A 162 9.91 -11.22 1.09
CA HIS A 162 10.72 -10.15 1.64
C HIS A 162 10.22 -8.84 1.04
N MET A 163 9.28 -8.21 1.74
CA MET A 163 8.59 -7.00 1.30
C MET A 163 9.12 -5.82 2.08
N ALA A 164 9.83 -4.93 1.40
CA ALA A 164 10.39 -3.71 1.97
C ALA A 164 10.08 -2.49 1.07
N PRO A 165 8.80 -2.07 0.97
CA PRO A 165 8.44 -0.80 0.35
C PRO A 165 9.26 0.37 0.94
N ALA A 166 9.58 1.35 0.12
CA ALA A 166 10.29 2.55 0.60
C ALA A 166 9.36 3.44 1.46
N ALA A 167 9.93 4.11 2.48
CA ALA A 167 9.23 5.10 3.31
C ALA A 167 7.92 4.60 3.98
N LEU A 168 7.93 3.38 4.53
CA LEU A 168 6.82 2.75 5.27
C LEU A 168 6.18 3.67 6.33
N ASP A 169 7.00 4.43 7.04
CA ASP A 169 6.61 5.39 8.08
C ASP A 169 5.77 6.56 7.55
N ARG A 170 5.81 6.79 6.23
CA ARG A 170 5.07 7.84 5.53
C ARG A 170 3.98 7.30 4.60
N LEU A 171 3.79 5.98 4.53
CA LEU A 171 2.78 5.37 3.68
C LEU A 171 1.64 4.78 4.52
N GLN A 172 0.41 5.00 4.05
CA GLN A 172 -0.79 4.33 4.58
C GLN A 172 -1.24 3.25 3.60
N ILE A 173 -1.31 2.01 4.08
CA ILE A 173 -1.85 0.87 3.33
C ILE A 173 -3.30 1.18 2.94
N GLU A 174 -3.59 1.05 1.64
CA GLU A 174 -4.94 1.15 1.08
C GLU A 174 -5.51 -0.23 0.76
N SER A 175 -4.69 -1.14 0.23
CA SER A 175 -5.09 -2.52 -0.04
C SER A 175 -3.93 -3.51 0.00
N VAL A 176 -4.19 -4.73 0.47
CA VAL A 176 -3.29 -5.89 0.39
C VAL A 176 -4.05 -7.06 -0.22
N ARG A 177 -3.55 -7.59 -1.35
CA ARG A 177 -4.19 -8.68 -2.09
C ARG A 177 -3.21 -9.79 -2.39
N LEU A 178 -3.67 -11.02 -2.20
CA LEU A 178 -2.96 -12.24 -2.55
C LEU A 178 -3.54 -12.79 -3.86
N LYS A 179 -2.68 -13.12 -4.83
CA LYS A 179 -3.07 -13.64 -6.14
C LYS A 179 -2.43 -15.00 -6.38
N PHE A 180 -3.24 -16.06 -6.38
CA PHE A 180 -2.75 -17.43 -6.55
C PHE A 180 -2.88 -17.90 -8.00
N TYR A 181 -1.74 -18.06 -8.67
CA TYR A 181 -1.64 -18.54 -10.05
C TYR A 181 -1.55 -20.07 -10.03
N CYS A 182 -2.69 -20.74 -10.14
CA CYS A 182 -2.79 -22.18 -9.91
C CYS A 182 -3.68 -22.90 -10.93
N ARG A 183 -3.55 -24.22 -11.01
CA ARG A 183 -4.39 -25.08 -11.85
C ARG A 183 -4.71 -26.39 -11.14
N LEU A 184 -5.97 -26.81 -11.22
CA LEU A 184 -6.42 -28.14 -10.84
C LEU A 184 -7.02 -28.81 -12.08
N ALA A 185 -6.46 -29.93 -12.52
CA ALA A 185 -6.93 -30.70 -13.67
C ALA A 185 -7.21 -32.17 -13.29
N LEU A 186 -8.37 -32.68 -13.67
CA LEU A 186 -8.74 -34.10 -13.56
C LEU A 186 -8.93 -34.67 -14.96
N THR A 187 -8.17 -35.70 -15.29
CA THR A 187 -8.25 -36.45 -16.55
C THR A 187 -8.95 -37.79 -16.37
N LEU A 188 -8.84 -38.40 -15.18
CA LEU A 188 -9.49 -39.66 -14.82
C LEU A 188 -10.14 -39.54 -13.44
N ALA A 189 -11.47 -39.65 -13.41
CA ALA A 189 -12.28 -39.43 -12.21
C ALA A 189 -12.50 -40.72 -11.41
N VAL A 190 -11.63 -40.94 -10.42
CA VAL A 190 -11.92 -41.79 -9.26
C VAL A 190 -11.53 -41.00 -8.01
N GLY A 191 -12.51 -40.57 -7.22
CA GLY A 191 -12.31 -39.72 -6.04
C GLY A 191 -12.29 -38.21 -6.32
N THR A 192 -11.88 -37.44 -5.32
CA THR A 192 -11.90 -35.97 -5.35
C THR A 192 -10.46 -35.45 -5.34
N SER A 193 -10.19 -34.39 -6.10
CA SER A 193 -8.96 -33.62 -5.95
C SER A 193 -9.31 -32.21 -5.48
N ALA A 194 -8.54 -31.68 -4.53
CA ALA A 194 -8.75 -30.36 -3.96
C ALA A 194 -7.43 -29.61 -3.81
N MET A 195 -7.48 -28.31 -4.03
CA MET A 195 -6.43 -27.37 -3.66
C MET A 195 -7.01 -26.35 -2.67
N THR A 196 -6.22 -25.98 -1.67
CA THR A 196 -6.66 -25.05 -0.64
C THR A 196 -5.61 -23.97 -0.40
N LEU A 197 -6.08 -22.72 -0.41
CA LEU A 197 -5.30 -21.50 -0.31
C LEU A 197 -5.32 -21.02 1.14
N TYR A 198 -4.16 -20.70 1.70
CA TYR A 198 -3.99 -20.21 3.05
C TYR A 198 -3.07 -19.00 3.11
N TRP A 199 -3.22 -18.20 4.15
CA TRP A 199 -2.21 -17.24 4.58
C TRP A 199 -2.09 -17.23 6.11
N ARG A 200 -1.09 -16.51 6.61
CA ARG A 200 -0.93 -16.15 8.02
C ARG A 200 -0.08 -14.89 8.16
N PRO A 201 -0.27 -14.10 9.23
CA PRO A 201 0.46 -12.85 9.42
C PRO A 201 1.94 -13.05 9.75
N ASP A 202 2.32 -14.16 10.40
CA ASP A 202 3.71 -14.46 10.77
C ASP A 202 3.93 -15.99 10.89
N THR A 203 5.15 -16.41 11.26
CA THR A 203 5.53 -17.84 11.33
C THR A 203 5.02 -18.60 12.56
N ALA A 204 4.61 -17.90 13.62
CA ALA A 204 4.05 -18.45 14.85
C ALA A 204 2.52 -18.55 14.82
N ALA A 205 1.86 -17.73 13.99
CA ALA A 205 0.42 -17.76 13.77
C ALA A 205 -0.07 -19.03 13.06
N ASP A 206 -1.32 -19.41 13.36
CA ASP A 206 -2.05 -20.48 12.67
C ASP A 206 -2.40 -20.10 11.22
N TRP A 207 -2.60 -21.12 10.38
CA TRP A 207 -2.99 -20.94 8.98
C TRP A 207 -4.47 -20.58 8.85
N ILE A 208 -4.75 -19.42 8.25
CA ILE A 208 -6.10 -18.95 7.91
C ILE A 208 -6.45 -19.47 6.51
N GLU A 209 -7.55 -20.22 6.38
CA GLU A 209 -8.05 -20.69 5.08
C GLU A 209 -8.76 -19.56 4.33
N LEU A 210 -8.35 -19.32 3.08
CA LEU A 210 -8.91 -18.29 2.20
C LEU A 210 -9.91 -18.84 1.19
N GLN A 211 -9.65 -20.05 0.68
CA GLN A 211 -10.50 -20.74 -0.29
C GLN A 211 -10.08 -22.20 -0.45
N GLN A 212 -11.06 -23.10 -0.52
CA GLN A 212 -10.88 -24.41 -1.12
C GLN A 212 -11.53 -24.47 -2.51
N ALA A 213 -10.84 -25.07 -3.47
CA ALA A 213 -11.37 -25.39 -4.80
C ALA A 213 -11.17 -26.88 -5.08
N SER A 214 -12.20 -27.57 -5.59
CA SER A 214 -12.15 -29.02 -5.80
C SER A 214 -12.90 -29.48 -7.04
N LEU A 215 -12.53 -30.65 -7.54
CA LEU A 215 -13.18 -31.37 -8.62
C LEU A 215 -13.32 -32.84 -8.23
N SER A 216 -14.48 -33.43 -8.51
CA SER A 216 -14.81 -34.85 -8.36
C SER A 216 -15.12 -35.55 -9.68
N LEU A 217 -15.14 -34.79 -10.79
CA LEU A 217 -15.40 -35.23 -12.15
C LEU A 217 -14.28 -34.69 -13.07
N ILE A 218 -14.18 -35.27 -14.27
CA ILE A 218 -13.23 -34.82 -15.30
C ILE A 218 -13.48 -33.33 -15.61
N GLY A 219 -12.41 -32.53 -15.62
CA GLY A 219 -12.50 -31.09 -15.78
C GLY A 219 -11.20 -30.37 -15.45
N THR A 220 -11.21 -29.04 -15.55
CA THR A 220 -10.06 -28.21 -15.16
C THR A 220 -10.53 -26.88 -14.61
N LEU A 221 -9.99 -26.50 -13.46
CA LEU A 221 -10.00 -25.12 -12.94
C LEU A 221 -8.63 -24.52 -13.26
N ASN A 222 -8.59 -23.45 -14.05
CA ASN A 222 -7.35 -22.84 -14.53
C ASN A 222 -7.31 -21.35 -14.18
N TYR A 223 -6.37 -20.97 -13.31
CA TYR A 223 -6.15 -19.61 -12.84
C TYR A 223 -4.75 -19.09 -13.19
N LEU A 224 -4.04 -19.75 -14.12
CA LEU A 224 -2.68 -19.38 -14.56
C LEU A 224 -2.63 -18.07 -15.37
N THR A 225 -3.77 -17.54 -15.82
CA THR A 225 -3.88 -16.25 -16.54
C THR A 225 -4.83 -15.26 -15.88
N THR A 226 -5.57 -15.71 -14.87
CA THR A 226 -6.57 -14.93 -14.13
C THR A 226 -6.58 -15.54 -12.73
N PRO A 227 -5.74 -15.04 -11.81
CA PRO A 227 -5.46 -15.71 -10.54
C PRO A 227 -6.69 -15.76 -9.64
N LEU A 228 -6.65 -16.66 -8.66
CA LEU A 228 -7.57 -16.58 -7.53
C LEU A 228 -7.11 -15.44 -6.61
N GLU A 229 -7.82 -14.31 -6.67
CA GLU A 229 -7.55 -13.14 -5.86
C GLU A 229 -8.24 -13.20 -4.49
N ARG A 230 -7.52 -12.75 -3.45
CA ARG A 230 -8.00 -12.65 -2.08
C ARG A 230 -7.53 -11.34 -1.47
N ASP A 231 -8.48 -10.48 -1.13
CA ASP A 231 -8.23 -9.25 -0.38
C ASP A 231 -8.14 -9.60 1.11
N ILE A 232 -7.05 -9.19 1.76
CA ILE A 232 -6.78 -9.40 3.19
C ILE A 232 -6.58 -8.06 3.93
N THR A 233 -7.03 -6.95 3.32
CA THR A 233 -6.76 -5.59 3.78
C THR A 233 -7.28 -5.34 5.19
N GLN A 234 -8.48 -5.85 5.52
CA GLN A 234 -9.08 -5.61 6.83
C GLN A 234 -8.33 -6.36 7.94
N GLU A 235 -7.90 -7.59 7.67
CA GLU A 235 -7.12 -8.41 8.58
C GLU A 235 -5.72 -7.82 8.84
N VAL A 236 -5.07 -7.27 7.79
CA VAL A 236 -3.78 -6.57 7.92
C VAL A 236 -3.95 -5.25 8.68
N LEU A 237 -4.97 -4.45 8.38
CA LEU A 237 -5.23 -3.17 9.06
C LEU A 237 -5.74 -3.32 10.50
N ALA A 238 -6.28 -4.48 10.88
CA ALA A 238 -6.68 -4.79 12.25
C ALA A 238 -5.49 -5.08 13.19
N ALA A 239 -4.30 -5.31 12.64
CA ALA A 239 -3.09 -5.53 13.44
C ALA A 239 -2.58 -4.22 14.06
N ALA A 240 -1.92 -4.32 15.22
CA ALA A 240 -1.30 -3.17 15.89
C ALA A 240 -0.16 -2.53 15.05
N ASN A 241 0.49 -3.32 14.19
CA ASN A 241 1.51 -2.88 13.25
C ASN A 241 1.30 -3.55 11.87
N PRO A 242 0.46 -2.95 11.00
CA PRO A 242 0.14 -3.53 9.69
C PRO A 242 1.35 -3.75 8.77
N TRP A 243 2.38 -2.90 8.87
CA TRP A 243 3.61 -3.02 8.08
C TRP A 243 4.51 -4.19 8.53
N GLU A 244 4.47 -4.56 9.81
CA GLU A 244 5.16 -5.75 10.33
C GLU A 244 4.48 -7.05 9.87
N VAL A 245 3.15 -7.06 9.79
CA VAL A 245 2.40 -8.15 9.14
C VAL A 245 2.81 -8.28 7.67
N ILE A 246 2.88 -7.17 6.93
CA ILE A 246 3.39 -7.18 5.55
C ILE A 246 4.83 -7.75 5.48
N GLY A 247 5.72 -7.31 6.37
CA GLY A 247 7.11 -7.77 6.38
C GLY A 247 7.31 -9.24 6.76
N SER A 248 6.31 -9.89 7.38
CA SER A 248 6.44 -11.25 7.94
C SER A 248 5.40 -12.28 7.46
N LEU A 249 4.41 -11.87 6.64
CA LEU A 249 3.36 -12.77 6.18
C LEU A 249 3.91 -13.96 5.38
N GLN A 250 3.17 -15.07 5.46
CA GLN A 250 3.38 -16.24 4.61
C GLN A 250 2.07 -16.68 3.98
N THR A 251 2.18 -17.27 2.80
CA THR A 251 1.06 -17.98 2.16
C THR A 251 1.35 -19.46 2.07
N SER A 252 0.31 -20.29 2.04
CA SER A 252 0.43 -21.73 1.85
C SER A 252 -0.55 -22.20 0.80
N PHE A 253 -0.08 -23.08 -0.07
CA PHE A 253 -0.89 -23.79 -1.04
C PHE A 253 -0.84 -25.29 -0.72
N SER A 254 -1.96 -25.89 -0.35
CA SER A 254 -2.07 -27.34 -0.21
C SER A 254 -2.75 -27.97 -1.42
N GLY A 255 -2.38 -29.21 -1.70
CA GLY A 255 -3.03 -30.04 -2.71
C GLY A 255 -3.23 -31.45 -2.17
N ALA A 256 -4.36 -32.08 -2.52
CA ALA A 256 -4.65 -33.47 -2.21
C ALA A 256 -5.50 -34.13 -3.28
N HIS A 257 -5.12 -35.35 -3.67
CA HIS A 257 -5.91 -36.27 -4.47
C HIS A 257 -6.38 -37.42 -3.57
N THR A 258 -7.69 -37.61 -3.40
CA THR A 258 -8.25 -38.64 -2.49
C THR A 258 -8.49 -39.99 -3.14
N GLY A 259 -8.34 -40.11 -4.46
CA GLY A 259 -8.61 -41.34 -5.19
C GLY A 259 -7.65 -41.61 -6.37
N LEU A 260 -7.97 -42.66 -7.11
CA LEU A 260 -7.05 -43.40 -7.97
C LEU A 260 -7.16 -42.91 -9.43
N GLY A 261 -6.56 -41.76 -9.74
CA GLY A 261 -6.48 -41.22 -11.10
C GLY A 261 -5.09 -41.32 -11.70
N ILE A 262 -4.98 -41.56 -13.00
CA ILE A 262 -3.74 -41.32 -13.76
C ILE A 262 -3.87 -39.96 -14.43
N GLY A 263 -2.88 -39.08 -14.23
CA GLY A 263 -2.81 -37.80 -14.93
C GLY A 263 -3.62 -36.66 -14.32
N ASN A 264 -4.19 -36.82 -13.13
CA ASN A 264 -4.71 -35.67 -12.39
C ASN A 264 -3.52 -34.84 -11.88
N SER A 265 -3.65 -33.52 -11.89
CA SER A 265 -2.61 -32.61 -11.43
C SER A 265 -3.17 -31.42 -10.67
N ILE A 266 -2.45 -31.02 -9.62
CA ILE A 266 -2.58 -29.76 -8.90
C ILE A 266 -1.26 -29.02 -9.08
N GLN A 267 -1.33 -27.77 -9.53
CA GLN A 267 -0.17 -26.99 -9.91
C GLN A 267 -0.24 -25.57 -9.36
N LEU A 268 0.92 -25.05 -8.98
CA LEU A 268 1.15 -23.68 -8.54
C LEU A 268 2.28 -23.09 -9.40
N ASP A 269 2.03 -21.94 -9.99
CA ASP A 269 3.00 -21.15 -10.76
C ASP A 269 3.68 -20.14 -9.85
N ALA A 270 2.90 -19.33 -9.15
CA ALA A 270 3.37 -18.38 -8.15
C ALA A 270 2.23 -17.96 -7.23
N VAL A 271 2.58 -17.24 -6.17
CA VAL A 271 1.66 -16.38 -5.43
C VAL A 271 2.24 -14.97 -5.42
N GLU A 272 1.48 -14.00 -5.92
CA GLU A 272 1.84 -12.59 -5.83
C GLU A 272 1.16 -11.94 -4.62
N VAL A 273 1.85 -11.01 -3.98
CA VAL A 273 1.29 -10.07 -3.01
C VAL A 273 1.28 -8.69 -3.66
N GLU A 274 0.10 -8.16 -3.95
CA GLU A 274 -0.10 -6.77 -4.40
C GLU A 274 -0.38 -5.90 -3.18
N ILE A 275 0.48 -4.92 -2.93
CA ILE A 275 0.30 -3.93 -1.87
C ILE A 275 0.15 -2.57 -2.52
N CYS A 276 -0.93 -1.88 -2.21
CA CYS A 276 -1.10 -0.47 -2.59
C CYS A 276 -1.19 0.41 -1.35
N ALA A 277 -0.59 1.60 -1.45
CA ALA A 277 -0.55 2.59 -0.41
C ALA A 277 -0.74 4.02 -0.95
N THR A 278 -1.24 4.87 -0.08
CA THR A 278 -1.36 6.33 -0.28
C THR A 278 -0.40 7.07 0.64
N ALA A 279 -0.14 8.33 0.33
CA ALA A 279 0.76 9.19 1.09
C ALA A 279 0.17 9.64 2.43
N ILE A 280 0.99 9.56 3.49
CA ILE A 280 0.87 10.39 4.69
C ILE A 280 1.64 11.68 4.42
N ASN A 281 0.88 12.74 4.19
CA ASN A 281 1.35 14.07 3.84
C ASN A 281 1.59 14.90 5.10
N GLU A 282 2.51 15.86 5.01
CA GLU A 282 2.74 16.83 6.07
C GLU A 282 2.59 18.26 5.58
N ILE A 283 2.05 19.13 6.43
CA ILE A 283 2.06 20.57 6.22
C ILE A 283 2.42 21.31 7.52
N THR A 284 3.21 22.36 7.39
CA THR A 284 3.51 23.32 8.45
C THR A 284 3.10 24.71 8.00
N LEU A 285 2.16 25.31 8.72
CA LEU A 285 1.70 26.69 8.52
C LEU A 285 2.47 27.61 9.48
N PHE A 286 3.05 28.68 8.94
CA PHE A 286 3.73 29.72 9.72
C PHE A 286 2.95 31.03 9.63
N GLY A 287 2.79 31.73 10.76
CA GLY A 287 2.07 33.00 10.77
C GLY A 287 1.92 33.61 12.16
N PHE A 288 0.92 34.45 12.35
CA PHE A 288 0.51 35.00 13.65
C PHE A 288 -0.97 35.39 13.64
N GLU A 289 -1.54 35.71 14.81
CA GLU A 289 -2.92 36.18 14.96
C GLU A 289 -2.97 37.61 15.51
N THR A 290 -3.86 38.45 14.96
CA THR A 290 -4.12 39.83 15.44
C THR A 290 -5.62 40.10 15.58
#